data_AF-Q585H9-F1
#
_entry.id   AF-Q585H9-F1
#
_cell.length_a   1.000
_cell.length_b   1.000
_cell.length_c   1.000
_cell.angle_alpha   90.00
_cell.angle_beta   90.00
_cell.angle_gamma   90.00
#
_symmetry.space_group_name_H-M   'P 1'
#
loop_
_entity.id
_entity.type
_entity.pdbx_description
1 polymer ?
#
loop_
_entity_poly.entity_id
_entity_poly.type
_entity_poly.pdbx_seq_one_letter_code
_entity_poly.pdbx_strand_id
1 'polypeptide(L)'
;MRVNRTQPTCLSLLFQVLLYCTCSWCVFWFVTTLSLLIFKGATLYFPPTALFMEIISVFLLLVLGISTLALGKRGNLLEEVGSTSLTVFLLLVGIGGAVYYMWLQTYVMMLDFIVSLVMLVLDTLTALCGACTAFGLFRSRRSKWNGILLVGKAPPIAVVVDIKHGKGD
;
A
#
# COMPACT_ATOMS: atom_id res chain seq x y z
N MET A 1 -31.05 -0.61 9.46
CA MET A 1 -29.88 -1.21 8.77
C MET A 1 -28.76 -1.42 9.78
N ARG A 2 -28.43 -2.67 10.11
CA ARG A 2 -27.28 -2.98 10.98
C ARG A 2 -26.03 -2.89 10.13
N VAL A 3 -25.32 -1.76 10.18
CA VAL A 3 -24.00 -1.62 9.53
C VAL A 3 -23.09 -2.63 10.21
N ASN A 4 -22.83 -3.76 9.53
CA ASN A 4 -21.93 -4.78 10.02
C ASN A 4 -20.51 -4.22 9.91
N ARG A 5 -20.08 -3.48 10.95
CA ARG A 5 -18.73 -2.95 11.04
C ARG A 5 -17.78 -4.13 11.20
N THR A 6 -17.12 -4.48 10.11
CA THR A 6 -15.91 -5.28 10.10
C THR A 6 -14.96 -4.66 11.13
N GLN A 7 -14.71 -5.39 12.21
CA GLN A 7 -13.82 -4.94 13.28
C GLN A 7 -12.43 -4.74 12.67
N PRO A 8 -11.74 -3.63 12.95
CA PRO A 8 -10.39 -3.42 12.45
C PRO A 8 -9.51 -4.56 12.94
N THR A 9 -9.04 -5.37 11.99
CA THR A 9 -8.06 -6.42 12.30
C THR A 9 -6.80 -5.76 12.88
N CYS A 10 -6.08 -6.43 13.77
CA CYS A 10 -4.84 -5.89 14.34
C CYS A 10 -3.86 -5.36 13.26
N LEU A 11 -3.83 -6.02 12.09
CA LEU A 11 -3.04 -5.60 10.92
C LEU A 11 -3.51 -4.29 10.28
N SER A 12 -4.81 -4.00 10.19
CA SER A 12 -5.27 -2.74 9.59
C SER A 12 -4.88 -1.53 10.45
N LEU A 13 -4.77 -1.73 11.77
CA LEU A 13 -4.32 -0.70 12.71
C LEU A 13 -2.79 -0.52 12.63
N LEU A 14 -2.03 -1.63 12.60
CA LEU A 14 -0.58 -1.61 12.39
C LEU A 14 -0.21 -0.95 11.06
N PHE A 15 -0.91 -1.28 9.98
CA PHE A 15 -0.73 -0.67 8.67
C PHE A 15 -0.92 0.85 8.73
N GLN A 16 -1.91 1.32 9.50
CA GLN A 16 -2.15 2.75 9.65
C GLN A 16 -1.03 3.45 10.43
N VAL A 17 -0.52 2.83 11.50
CA VAL A 17 0.65 3.35 12.25
C VAL A 17 1.88 3.41 11.34
N LEU A 18 2.14 2.35 10.58
CA LEU A 18 3.26 2.27 9.64
C LEU A 18 3.16 3.33 8.52
N LEU A 19 1.95 3.62 8.00
CA LEU A 19 1.74 4.72 7.07
C LEU A 19 2.12 6.08 7.67
N TYR A 20 1.84 6.33 8.95
CA TYR A 20 2.26 7.57 9.61
C TYR A 20 3.78 7.65 9.79
N CYS A 21 4.42 6.56 10.24
CA CYS A 21 5.87 6.51 10.37
C CYS A 21 6.57 6.72 9.01
N THR A 22 6.08 6.05 7.97
CA THR A 22 6.57 6.19 6.59
C THR A 22 6.39 7.61 6.08
N CYS A 23 5.28 8.28 6.40
CA CYS A 23 5.05 9.68 6.03
C CYS A 23 6.13 10.61 6.61
N SER A 24 6.39 10.51 7.91
CA SER A 24 7.40 11.34 8.56
C SER A 24 8.80 11.02 8.03
N TRP A 25 9.11 9.73 7.83
CA TRP A 25 10.41 9.30 7.30
C TRP A 25 10.62 9.72 5.85
N CYS A 26 9.58 9.72 5.01
CA CYS A 26 9.63 10.16 3.62
C CYS A 26 10.08 11.61 3.49
N VAL A 27 9.55 12.51 4.34
CA VAL A 27 9.98 13.92 4.38
C VAL A 27 11.43 14.05 4.82
N PHE A 28 11.81 13.34 5.88
CA PHE A 28 13.19 13.36 6.40
C PHE A 28 14.21 12.85 5.38
N TRP A 29 13.89 11.73 4.73
CA TRP A 29 14.70 11.14 3.66
C TRP A 29 14.84 12.08 2.48
N PHE A 30 13.75 12.75 2.06
CA PHE A 30 13.78 13.72 0.95
C PHE A 30 14.73 14.89 1.25
N VAL A 31 14.57 15.53 2.42
CA VAL A 31 15.42 16.68 2.81
C VAL A 31 16.88 16.27 2.90
N THR A 32 17.16 15.11 3.52
CA THR A 32 18.53 14.61 3.68
C THR A 32 19.16 14.29 2.32
N THR A 33 18.50 13.49 1.49
CA THR A 33 19.00 13.08 0.17
C THR A 33 19.21 14.28 -0.75
N LEU A 34 18.28 15.24 -0.75
CA LEU A 34 18.42 16.47 -1.54
C LEU A 34 19.61 17.31 -1.06
N SER A 35 19.82 17.44 0.25
CA SER A 35 20.96 18.17 0.81
C SER A 35 22.29 17.50 0.43
N LEU A 36 22.33 16.17 0.46
CA LEU A 36 23.50 15.39 0.06
C LEU A 36 23.78 15.50 -1.44
N LEU A 37 22.75 15.54 -2.29
CA LEU A 37 22.93 15.77 -3.74
C LEU A 37 23.51 17.16 -4.03
N ILE A 38 23.05 18.20 -3.33
CA ILE A 38 23.61 19.55 -3.45
C ILE A 38 25.08 19.55 -3.00
N PHE A 39 25.38 18.91 -1.87
CA PHE A 39 26.75 18.78 -1.37
C PHE A 39 27.65 18.04 -2.37
N LYS A 40 27.19 16.93 -2.94
CA LYS A 40 27.93 16.16 -3.96
C LYS A 40 28.17 16.97 -5.21
N GLY A 41 27.16 17.69 -5.70
CA GLY A 41 27.28 18.55 -6.87
C GLY A 41 28.29 19.68 -6.70
N ALA A 42 28.51 20.13 -5.46
CA ALA A 42 29.48 21.19 -5.15
C ALA A 42 30.91 20.67 -4.89
N THR A 43 31.06 19.43 -4.40
CA THR A 43 32.35 18.91 -3.90
C THR A 43 32.98 17.83 -4.77
N LEU A 44 32.16 17.01 -5.43
CA LEU A 44 32.59 15.88 -6.25
C LEU A 44 32.46 16.24 -7.73
N TYR A 45 33.29 15.63 -8.56
CA TYR A 45 33.17 15.77 -10.02
C TYR A 45 31.95 14.99 -10.52
N PHE A 46 30.77 15.61 -10.44
CA PHE A 46 29.52 14.99 -10.80
C PHE A 46 29.18 15.29 -12.28
N PRO A 47 28.94 14.28 -13.13
CA PRO A 47 28.49 14.55 -14.49
C PRO A 47 27.14 15.30 -14.46
N PRO A 48 27.03 16.49 -15.09
CA PRO A 48 25.86 17.36 -14.91
C PRO A 48 24.53 16.67 -15.23
N THR A 49 24.51 15.85 -16.29
CA THR A 49 23.32 15.09 -16.71
C THR A 49 22.83 14.13 -15.64
N ALA A 50 23.73 13.40 -14.98
CA ALA A 50 23.35 12.46 -13.92
C ALA A 50 22.81 13.19 -12.69
N LEU A 51 23.42 14.33 -12.31
CA LEU A 51 22.97 15.11 -11.16
C LEU A 51 21.54 15.62 -11.36
N PHE A 52 21.24 16.18 -12.53
CA PHE A 52 19.89 16.64 -12.85
C PHE A 52 18.87 15.48 -12.78
N MET A 53 19.20 14.32 -13.34
CA MET A 53 18.33 13.15 -13.31
C MET A 53 18.11 12.63 -11.89
N GLU A 54 19.13 12.60 -11.04
CA GLU A 54 19.01 12.21 -9.63
C GLU A 54 18.17 13.22 -8.84
N ILE A 55 18.31 14.53 -9.07
CA ILE A 55 17.46 15.53 -8.41
C ILE A 55 15.98 15.35 -8.81
N ILE A 56 15.70 15.26 -10.12
CA ILE A 56 14.33 15.05 -10.62
C ILE A 56 13.73 13.77 -10.03
N SER A 57 14.51 12.70 -9.95
CA SER A 57 14.08 11.41 -9.41
C SER A 57 13.74 11.48 -7.91
N VAL A 58 14.48 12.27 -7.11
CA VAL A 58 14.14 12.51 -5.69
C VAL A 58 12.78 13.20 -5.57
N PHE A 59 12.50 14.21 -6.40
CA PHE A 59 11.19 14.88 -6.41
C PHE A 59 10.06 13.95 -6.86
N LEU A 60 10.29 13.12 -7.88
CA LEU A 60 9.32 12.13 -8.34
C LEU A 60 9.01 11.10 -7.24
N LEU A 61 10.03 10.61 -6.53
CA LEU A 61 9.84 9.70 -5.40
C LEU A 61 9.08 10.36 -4.25
N LEU A 62 9.28 11.66 -3.99
CA LEU A 62 8.49 12.38 -2.99
C LEU A 62 7.01 12.44 -3.39
N VAL A 63 6.71 12.82 -4.64
CA VAL A 63 5.33 12.86 -5.15
C VAL A 63 4.68 11.47 -5.11
N LEU A 64 5.44 10.44 -5.49
CA LEU A 64 5.02 9.06 -5.37
C LEU A 64 4.74 8.68 -3.90
N GLY A 65 5.62 9.05 -2.97
CA GLY A 65 5.43 8.81 -1.54
C GLY A 65 4.15 9.47 -1.02
N ILE A 66 3.94 10.76 -1.30
CA ILE A 66 2.74 11.50 -0.85
C ILE A 66 1.45 10.88 -1.42
N SER A 67 1.43 10.57 -2.72
CA SER A 67 0.26 9.96 -3.37
C SER A 67 -0.04 8.57 -2.82
N THR A 68 1.00 7.75 -2.60
CA THR A 68 0.91 6.43 -1.96
C THR A 68 0.27 6.53 -0.57
N LEU A 69 0.75 7.47 0.24
CA LEU A 69 0.26 7.69 1.61
C LEU A 69 -1.19 8.19 1.63
N ALA A 70 -1.55 9.10 0.71
CA ALA A 70 -2.91 9.60 0.60
C ALA A 70 -3.90 8.49 0.21
N LEU A 71 -3.55 7.67 -0.79
CA LEU A 71 -4.33 6.50 -1.19
C LEU A 71 -4.39 5.45 -0.08
N GLY A 72 -3.29 5.24 0.66
CA GLY A 72 -3.22 4.25 1.73
C GLY A 72 -4.15 4.58 2.90
N LYS A 73 -4.13 5.85 3.34
CA LYS A 73 -5.02 6.34 4.39
C LYS A 73 -6.48 6.21 3.99
N ARG A 74 -6.83 6.60 2.75
CA ARG A 74 -8.20 6.50 2.23
C ARG A 74 -8.66 5.04 2.10
N GLY A 75 -7.83 4.19 1.50
CA GLY A 75 -8.15 2.78 1.28
C GLY A 75 -8.35 1.99 2.57
N ASN A 76 -7.54 2.25 3.60
CA ASN A 76 -7.69 1.59 4.89
C ASN A 76 -8.98 2.04 5.61
N LEU A 77 -9.30 3.33 5.60
CA LEU A 77 -10.49 3.87 6.26
C LEU A 77 -11.81 3.48 5.58
N LEU A 78 -11.80 3.34 4.24
CA LEU A 78 -12.98 2.96 3.46
C LEU A 78 -13.10 1.45 3.22
N GLU A 79 -12.16 0.66 3.77
CA GLU A 79 -12.02 -0.78 3.50
C GLU A 79 -12.11 -1.13 2.00
N GLU A 80 -11.52 -0.25 1.17
CA GLU A 80 -11.61 -0.35 -0.27
C GLU A 80 -10.43 -1.15 -0.82
N VAL A 81 -10.74 -2.35 -1.34
CA VAL A 81 -9.71 -3.26 -1.90
C VAL A 81 -8.92 -2.61 -3.03
N GLY A 82 -9.56 -1.79 -3.87
CA GLY A 82 -8.90 -1.12 -4.99
C GLY A 82 -7.83 -0.14 -4.52
N SER A 83 -8.21 0.82 -3.66
CA SER A 83 -7.28 1.82 -3.13
C SER A 83 -6.15 1.17 -2.31
N THR A 84 -6.44 0.18 -1.47
CA THR A 84 -5.40 -0.50 -0.68
C THR A 84 -4.44 -1.30 -1.58
N SER A 85 -4.94 -1.98 -2.61
CA SER A 85 -4.09 -2.68 -3.57
C SER A 85 -3.20 -1.72 -4.37
N LEU A 86 -3.73 -0.56 -4.76
CA LEU A 86 -2.96 0.46 -5.46
C LEU A 86 -1.86 1.04 -4.57
N THR A 87 -2.14 1.26 -3.29
CA THR A 87 -1.13 1.67 -2.31
C THR A 87 -0.01 0.65 -2.19
N VAL A 88 -0.32 -0.65 -2.11
CA VAL A 88 0.71 -1.70 -2.06
C VAL A 88 1.56 -1.68 -3.33
N PHE A 89 0.95 -1.52 -4.51
CA PHE A 89 1.69 -1.39 -5.76
C PHE A 89 2.63 -0.17 -5.75
N LEU A 90 2.14 0.99 -5.34
CA LEU A 90 2.97 2.19 -5.29
C LEU A 90 4.09 2.08 -4.24
N LEU A 91 3.85 1.41 -3.11
CA LEU A 91 4.91 1.10 -2.14
C LEU A 91 6.01 0.24 -2.76
N LEU A 92 5.69 -0.74 -3.61
CA LEU A 92 6.71 -1.53 -4.32
C LEU A 92 7.56 -0.66 -5.26
N VAL A 93 6.94 0.32 -5.94
CA VAL A 93 7.67 1.30 -6.75
C VAL A 93 8.56 2.17 -5.87
N GLY A 94 8.06 2.61 -4.70
CA GLY A 94 8.84 3.35 -3.70
C GLY A 94 10.04 2.56 -3.17
N ILE A 95 9.88 1.28 -2.87
CA ILE A 95 10.95 0.36 -2.47
C ILE A 95 12.03 0.29 -3.54
N GLY A 96 11.65 0.20 -4.82
CA GLY A 96 12.60 0.27 -5.94
C GLY A 96 13.40 1.57 -5.95
N GLY A 97 12.74 2.70 -5.67
CA GLY A 97 13.39 4.00 -5.47
C GLY A 97 14.36 4.02 -4.29
N ALA A 98 13.97 3.45 -3.15
CA ALA A 98 14.83 3.35 -1.97
C ALA A 98 16.08 2.50 -2.25
N VAL A 99 15.96 1.38 -2.98
CA VAL A 99 17.11 0.58 -3.44
C VAL A 99 18.02 1.40 -4.35
N TYR A 100 17.44 2.20 -5.26
CA TYR A 100 18.22 3.06 -6.15
C TYR A 100 19.12 4.03 -5.39
N TYR A 101 18.57 4.80 -4.45
CA TYR A 101 19.37 5.76 -3.67
C TYR A 101 20.28 5.10 -2.61
N MET A 102 19.93 3.89 -2.17
CA MET A 102 20.77 3.12 -1.25
C MET A 102 22.07 2.66 -1.92
N TRP A 103 22.04 2.22 -3.19
CA TRP A 103 23.19 1.55 -3.81
C TRP A 103 23.51 1.98 -5.25
N LEU A 104 22.52 2.38 -6.05
CA LEU A 104 22.67 2.58 -7.50
C LEU A 104 22.88 4.04 -7.94
N GLN A 105 22.94 5.00 -7.00
CA GLN A 105 23.30 6.37 -7.33
C GLN A 105 24.78 6.50 -7.73
N THR A 106 25.12 7.60 -8.42
CA THR A 106 26.46 7.84 -8.95
C THR A 106 27.54 7.88 -7.85
N TYR A 107 27.24 8.54 -6.73
CA TYR A 107 28.12 8.58 -5.55
C TYR A 107 27.32 8.23 -4.29
N VAL A 108 27.49 7.02 -3.77
CA VAL A 108 26.85 6.56 -2.54
C VAL A 108 27.67 7.01 -1.33
N MET A 109 27.10 7.83 -0.45
CA MET A 109 27.70 8.09 0.86
C MET A 109 27.07 7.20 1.93
N MET A 110 27.78 7.01 3.04
CA MET A 110 27.29 6.19 4.16
C MET A 110 25.97 6.74 4.74
N LEU A 111 25.77 8.05 4.73
CA LEU A 111 24.52 8.66 5.18
C LEU A 111 23.36 8.34 4.24
N ASP A 112 23.55 8.37 2.91
CA ASP A 112 22.51 7.97 1.95
C ASP A 112 22.10 6.52 2.15
N PHE A 113 23.09 5.64 2.37
CA PHE A 113 22.86 4.22 2.60
C PHE A 113 21.99 4.01 3.85
N ILE A 114 22.35 4.61 4.99
CA ILE A 114 21.61 4.45 6.25
C ILE A 114 20.18 5.00 6.12
N VAL A 115 20.04 6.21 5.57
CA VAL A 115 18.74 6.90 5.49
C VAL A 115 17.79 6.16 4.52
N SER A 116 18.31 5.67 3.40
CA SER A 116 17.55 4.87 2.43
C SER A 116 17.26 3.46 2.92
N LEU A 117 18.14 2.85 3.71
CA LEU A 117 17.90 1.54 4.31
C LEU A 117 16.73 1.57 5.30
N VAL A 118 16.67 2.60 6.17
CA VAL A 118 15.54 2.74 7.10
C VAL A 118 14.23 2.99 6.35
N MET A 119 14.26 3.80 5.28
CA MET A 119 13.09 3.98 4.40
C MET A 119 12.65 2.64 3.80
N LEU A 120 13.59 1.87 3.26
CA LEU A 120 13.32 0.57 2.67
C LEU A 120 12.67 -0.41 3.66
N VAL A 121 13.16 -0.45 4.91
CA VAL A 121 12.58 -1.30 5.96
C VAL A 121 11.15 -0.85 6.29
N LEU A 122 10.92 0.45 6.47
CA LEU A 122 9.58 0.99 6.76
C LEU A 122 8.60 0.72 5.61
N ASP A 123 8.99 1.00 4.37
CA ASP A 123 8.16 0.78 3.20
C ASP A 123 7.86 -0.71 3.00
N THR A 124 8.83 -1.59 3.22
CA THR A 124 8.65 -3.04 3.10
C THR A 124 7.69 -3.57 4.16
N LEU A 125 7.85 -3.18 5.42
CA LEU A 125 6.91 -3.55 6.49
C LEU A 125 5.49 -3.03 6.20
N THR A 126 5.39 -1.79 5.72
CA THR A 126 4.12 -1.17 5.33
C THR A 126 3.47 -1.94 4.18
N ALA A 127 4.25 -2.31 3.16
CA ALA A 127 3.77 -3.06 2.00
C ALA A 127 3.28 -4.47 2.39
N LEU A 128 4.04 -5.17 3.24
CA LEU A 128 3.64 -6.50 3.73
C LEU A 128 2.34 -6.44 4.53
N CYS A 129 2.22 -5.47 5.44
CA CYS A 129 1.01 -5.28 6.25
C CYS A 129 -0.20 -4.90 5.38
N GLY A 130 0.01 -3.99 4.42
CA GLY A 130 -1.00 -3.59 3.44
C GLY A 130 -1.45 -4.73 2.54
N ALA A 131 -0.51 -5.56 2.07
CA ALA A 131 -0.79 -6.74 1.25
C ALA A 131 -1.63 -7.78 2.00
N CYS A 132 -1.28 -8.08 3.25
CA CYS A 132 -2.06 -8.99 4.10
C CYS A 132 -3.49 -8.46 4.32
N THR A 133 -3.64 -7.15 4.57
CA THR A 133 -4.95 -6.50 4.74
C THR A 133 -5.77 -6.57 3.45
N ALA A 134 -5.17 -6.22 2.32
CA ALA A 134 -5.81 -6.31 1.00
C ALA A 134 -6.24 -7.75 0.67
N PHE A 135 -5.40 -8.74 0.96
CA PHE A 135 -5.72 -10.15 0.73
C PHE A 135 -6.91 -10.62 1.58
N GLY A 136 -6.96 -10.23 2.86
CA GLY A 136 -8.10 -10.51 3.74
C GLY A 136 -9.41 -9.90 3.20
N LEU A 137 -9.37 -8.64 2.77
CA LEU A 137 -10.51 -7.95 2.19
C LEU A 137 -10.95 -8.57 0.85
N PHE A 138 -9.99 -8.96 0.00
CA PHE A 138 -10.26 -9.63 -1.27
C PHE A 138 -10.98 -10.95 -1.07
N ARG A 139 -10.53 -11.77 -0.10
CA ARG A 139 -11.18 -13.03 0.26
C ARG A 139 -12.62 -12.82 0.75
N SER A 140 -12.85 -11.79 1.56
CA SER A 140 -14.19 -11.44 2.05
C SER A 140 -15.13 -10.99 0.92
N ARG A 141 -14.65 -10.15 -0.02
CA ARG A 141 -15.41 -9.73 -1.20
C ARG A 141 -15.79 -10.92 -2.08
N ARG A 142 -14.87 -11.86 -2.30
CA ARG A 142 -15.12 -13.09 -3.07
C ARG A 142 -16.20 -13.96 -2.42
N SER A 143 -16.17 -14.12 -1.10
CA SER A 143 -17.19 -14.87 -0.36
C SER A 143 -18.59 -14.26 -0.51
N LYS A 144 -18.73 -12.93 -0.38
CA LYS A 144 -20.00 -12.22 -0.61
C LYS A 144 -20.55 -12.46 -2.02
N TRP A 145 -19.70 -12.39 -3.04
CA TRP A 145 -20.08 -12.65 -4.43
C TRP A 145 -20.56 -14.08 -4.66
N ASN A 146 -19.83 -15.06 -4.11
CA ASN A 146 -20.24 -16.46 -4.18
C ASN A 146 -21.58 -16.69 -3.48
N GLY A 147 -21.83 -16.06 -2.33
CA GLY A 147 -23.13 -16.13 -1.64
C GLY A 147 -24.28 -15.55 -2.47
N ILE A 148 -24.08 -14.40 -3.12
CA ILE A 148 -25.10 -13.78 -4.00
C ILE A 148 -25.40 -14.68 -5.21
N LEU A 149 -24.36 -15.25 -5.83
CA LEU A 149 -24.52 -16.18 -6.95
C LEU A 149 -25.30 -17.44 -6.55
N LEU A 150 -25.10 -17.94 -5.32
CA LEU A 150 -25.84 -19.10 -4.81
C LEU A 150 -27.31 -18.77 -4.51
N VAL A 151 -27.62 -17.58 -3.96
CA VAL A 151 -29.00 -17.13 -3.76
C VAL A 151 -29.72 -16.95 -5.09
N GLY A 152 -29.04 -16.41 -6.11
CA GLY A 152 -29.57 -16.31 -7.47
C GLY A 152 -29.76 -17.65 -8.18
N LYS A 153 -29.18 -18.74 -7.65
CA LYS A 153 -29.30 -20.11 -8.19
C LYS A 153 -30.26 -20.99 -7.39
N ALA A 154 -30.86 -20.49 -6.31
CA ALA A 154 -31.88 -21.23 -5.58
C ALA A 154 -33.12 -21.41 -6.48
N PRO A 155 -33.55 -22.64 -6.79
CA PRO A 155 -34.73 -22.83 -7.61
C PRO A 155 -35.96 -22.30 -6.86
N PRO A 156 -36.84 -21.50 -7.49
CA PRO A 156 -38.21 -21.44 -7.01
C PRO A 156 -38.76 -22.85 -7.24
N ILE A 157 -39.29 -23.56 -6.23
CA ILE A 157 -40.26 -24.69 -6.34
C ILE A 157 -40.26 -25.61 -5.10
N ALA A 158 -39.25 -25.62 -4.24
CA ALA A 158 -39.25 -26.55 -3.10
C ALA A 158 -40.32 -26.27 -2.00
N VAL A 159 -41.11 -25.19 -2.10
CA VAL A 159 -42.16 -24.82 -1.12
C VAL A 159 -43.57 -25.25 -1.56
N VAL A 160 -43.77 -25.79 -2.77
CA VAL A 160 -45.13 -26.07 -3.28
C VAL A 160 -45.57 -27.54 -3.13
N VAL A 161 -44.68 -28.49 -2.80
CA VAL A 161 -45.04 -29.92 -2.81
C VAL A 161 -45.44 -30.48 -1.44
N ASP A 162 -45.07 -29.85 -0.33
CA ASP A 162 -45.28 -30.46 1.01
C ASP A 162 -46.66 -30.19 1.65
N ILE A 163 -47.57 -29.49 0.97
CA ILE A 163 -48.94 -29.24 1.49
C ILE A 163 -49.96 -30.27 0.96
N LYS A 164 -49.58 -31.15 0.02
CA LYS A 164 -50.56 -32.04 -0.65
C LYS A 164 -50.68 -33.47 -0.12
N HIS A 165 -49.99 -33.86 0.96
CA HIS A 165 -50.00 -35.25 1.45
C HIS A 165 -50.35 -35.46 2.93
N GLY A 166 -51.15 -34.56 3.54
CA GLY A 166 -51.55 -34.67 4.96
C GLY A 166 -53.06 -34.72 5.24
N LYS A 167 -53.91 -35.01 4.26
CA LYS A 167 -55.37 -35.08 4.45
C LYS A 167 -55.95 -36.28 3.73
N GLY A 168 -55.93 -37.41 4.42
CA GLY A 168 -56.47 -38.68 3.97
C GLY A 168 -56.11 -39.75 5.00
N ASP A 169 -56.93 -39.82 6.05
CA ASP A 169 -57.37 -41.01 6.81
C ASP A 169 -57.61 -40.69 8.29
#